data_AF-A0A957QH92-F1
#
_entry.id   AF-A0A957QH92-F1
#
_cell.length_a   1.000
_cell.length_b   1.000
_cell.length_c   1.000
_cell.angle_alpha   90.00
_cell.angle_beta   90.00
_cell.angle_gamma   90.00
#
_symmetry.space_group_name_H-M   'P 1'
#
loop_
_entity.id
_entity.type
_entity.pdbx_description
1 polymer ?
#
loop_
_entity_poly.entity_id
_entity_poly.type
_entity_poly.pdbx_seq_one_letter_code
_entity_poly.pdbx_strand_id
1 'polypeptide(L)'
;DTAGSAKELAEHPAPGVGVIASKLSAQTYGLEIVQEGIEDLAFNYTRFFIVGKGEAPRGENAKTSLVFATPHSPGALYGCLGEFATRSINLTKLESRPRRNRPWQYVFYLDFEGHWQDEACSQALLSLLNRAAFVKLLGSFPAAVQPEIEINGQGALLQI
;
A
#
# COMPACT_ATOMS: atom_id res chain seq x y z
N ASP A 1 20.32 9.20 -4.92
CA ASP A 1 18.89 8.93 -5.25
C ASP A 1 18.56 9.67 -6.55
N THR A 2 17.38 9.49 -7.13
CA THR A 2 17.05 10.09 -8.44
C THR A 2 17.11 11.62 -8.41
N ALA A 3 16.65 12.25 -7.32
CA ALA A 3 16.74 13.69 -7.13
C ALA A 3 18.18 14.18 -6.92
N GLY A 4 19.01 13.42 -6.19
CA GLY A 4 20.41 13.73 -5.96
C GLY A 4 21.25 13.65 -7.22
N SER A 5 20.99 12.71 -8.12
CA SER A 5 21.65 12.68 -9.44
C SER A 5 21.33 13.92 -10.29
N ALA A 6 20.09 14.41 -10.23
CA ALA A 6 19.73 15.68 -10.88
C ALA A 6 20.45 16.88 -10.24
N LYS A 7 20.51 16.94 -8.91
CA LYS A 7 21.27 17.98 -8.21
C LYS A 7 22.75 17.97 -8.60
N GLU A 8 23.37 16.80 -8.63
CA GLU A 8 24.79 16.63 -8.95
C GLU A 8 25.12 17.13 -10.36
N LEU A 9 24.29 16.77 -11.35
CA LEU A 9 24.45 17.25 -12.72
C LEU A 9 24.30 18.78 -12.83
N ALA A 10 23.38 19.37 -12.05
CA ALA A 10 23.19 20.82 -12.02
C ALA A 10 24.40 21.56 -11.40
N GLU A 11 25.00 21.01 -10.35
CA GLU A 11 26.18 21.58 -9.69
C GLU A 11 27.48 21.36 -10.48
N HIS A 12 27.59 20.25 -11.20
CA HIS A 12 28.77 19.86 -11.98
C HIS A 12 28.40 19.42 -13.41
N PRO A 13 28.07 20.36 -14.31
CA PRO A 13 27.67 20.02 -15.66
C PRO A 13 28.78 19.28 -16.42
N ALA A 14 28.45 18.12 -17.00
CA ALA A 14 29.36 17.31 -17.78
C ALA A 14 28.77 17.04 -19.18
N PRO A 15 29.49 17.36 -20.27
CA PRO A 15 29.02 17.09 -21.62
C PRO A 15 28.73 15.60 -21.86
N GLY A 16 27.62 15.29 -22.53
CA GLY A 16 27.22 13.92 -22.85
C GLY A 16 26.63 13.13 -21.68
N VAL A 17 26.44 13.75 -20.51
CA VAL A 17 25.81 13.12 -19.35
C VAL A 17 24.36 13.55 -19.26
N GLY A 18 23.46 12.57 -19.13
CA GLY A 18 22.05 12.76 -18.82
C GLY A 18 21.68 12.00 -17.55
N VAL A 19 20.58 12.40 -16.91
CA VAL A 19 20.08 11.79 -15.67
C VAL A 19 18.60 11.46 -15.80
N ILE A 20 18.21 10.34 -15.19
CA ILE A 20 16.80 9.94 -15.08
C ILE A 20 16.29 10.39 -13.71
N ALA A 21 15.38 11.36 -13.71
CA ALA A 21 14.81 11.93 -12.50
C ALA A 21 13.37 12.39 -12.72
N SER A 22 12.71 12.79 -11.63
CA SER A 22 11.34 13.31 -11.72
C SER A 22 11.30 14.68 -12.40
N LYS A 23 10.17 15.01 -13.05
CA LYS A 23 9.92 16.35 -13.60
C LYS A 23 10.09 17.46 -12.56
N LEU A 24 9.70 17.19 -11.31
CA LEU A 24 9.89 18.11 -10.18
C LEU A 24 11.38 18.39 -9.91
N SER A 25 12.25 17.39 -10.05
CA SER A 25 13.70 17.55 -9.89
C SER A 25 14.29 18.47 -10.96
N ALA A 26 13.88 18.32 -12.22
CA ALA A 26 14.30 19.22 -13.30
C ALA A 26 13.90 20.68 -13.01
N GLN A 27 12.66 20.91 -12.58
CA GLN A 27 12.18 22.24 -12.17
C GLN A 27 12.94 22.81 -10.97
N THR A 28 13.22 21.96 -9.97
CA THR A 28 13.88 22.38 -8.73
C THR A 28 15.33 22.80 -8.96
N TYR A 29 16.03 22.12 -9.85
CA TYR A 29 17.46 22.34 -10.11
C TYR A 29 17.75 23.10 -11.42
N GLY A 30 16.71 23.55 -12.14
CA GLY A 30 16.87 24.31 -13.38
C GLY A 30 17.47 23.50 -14.53
N LEU A 31 17.22 22.19 -14.58
CA LEU A 31 17.67 21.32 -15.67
C LEU A 31 16.66 21.29 -16.82
N GLU A 32 17.16 21.10 -18.03
CA GLU A 32 16.35 20.84 -19.22
C GLU A 32 15.91 19.37 -19.28
N ILE A 33 14.65 19.15 -19.65
CA ILE A 33 14.12 17.80 -19.89
C ILE A 33 14.27 17.49 -21.38
N VAL A 34 15.18 16.57 -21.71
CA VAL A 34 15.45 16.16 -23.10
C VAL A 34 14.35 15.24 -23.64
N GLN A 35 13.76 14.40 -22.79
CA GLN A 35 12.68 13.48 -23.15
C GLN A 35 11.80 13.16 -21.93
N GLU A 36 10.48 13.21 -22.10
CA GLU A 36 9.49 12.77 -21.10
C GLU A 36 8.99 11.36 -21.42
N GLY A 37 8.43 10.64 -20.43
CA GLY A 37 7.78 9.35 -20.64
C GLY A 37 8.74 8.24 -21.10
N ILE A 38 9.93 8.17 -20.49
CA ILE A 38 10.97 7.20 -20.85
C ILE A 38 10.86 5.86 -20.09
N GLU A 39 9.87 5.72 -19.22
CA GLU A 39 9.61 4.48 -18.50
C GLU A 39 9.10 3.36 -19.41
N ASP A 40 9.54 2.13 -19.17
CA ASP A 40 9.08 0.97 -19.95
C ASP A 40 7.59 0.65 -19.70
N LEU A 41 7.10 0.95 -18.50
CA LEU A 41 5.75 0.64 -18.04
C LEU A 41 5.04 1.91 -17.58
N ALA A 42 4.00 2.31 -18.31
CA ALA A 42 3.14 3.45 -17.95
C ALA A 42 2.40 3.26 -16.62
N PHE A 43 2.19 2.01 -16.18
CA PHE A 43 1.44 1.69 -14.95
C PHE A 43 2.35 1.55 -13.71
N ASN A 44 3.33 2.44 -13.55
CA ASN A 44 4.24 2.44 -12.39
C ASN A 44 3.76 3.40 -11.30
N TYR A 45 2.85 2.92 -10.44
CA TYR A 45 2.28 3.72 -9.36
C TYR A 45 2.92 3.39 -8.01
N THR A 46 3.19 4.43 -7.22
CA THR A 46 3.59 4.27 -5.81
C THR A 46 2.43 4.70 -4.90
N ARG A 47 1.98 3.78 -4.04
CA ARG A 47 0.97 4.08 -3.01
C ARG A 47 1.65 4.68 -1.78
N PHE A 48 1.20 5.85 -1.36
CA PHE A 48 1.65 6.51 -0.14
C PHE A 48 0.55 6.52 0.94
N PHE A 49 0.97 6.57 2.20
CA PHE A 49 0.09 6.85 3.34
C PHE A 49 0.46 8.19 3.94
N ILE A 50 -0.55 9.00 4.28
CA ILE A 50 -0.36 10.17 5.15
C ILE A 50 -0.55 9.68 6.58
N VAL A 51 0.50 9.77 7.41
CA VAL A 51 0.50 9.27 8.78
C VAL A 51 0.54 10.45 9.74
N GLY A 52 -0.38 10.48 10.70
CA GLY A 52 -0.49 11.51 11.73
C GLY A 52 -0.95 10.93 13.06
N LYS A 53 -1.08 11.80 14.05
CA LYS A 53 -1.73 11.45 15.33
C LYS A 53 -3.23 11.73 15.22
N GLY A 54 -4.05 10.89 15.86
CA GLY A 54 -5.51 11.02 15.86
C GLY A 54 -6.17 10.17 14.78
N GLU A 55 -7.48 10.35 14.64
CA GLU A 55 -8.29 9.65 13.64
C GLU A 55 -8.27 10.40 12.31
N ALA A 56 -8.21 9.67 11.20
CA ALA A 56 -8.36 10.27 9.88
C ALA A 56 -9.83 10.65 9.63
N PRO A 57 -10.11 11.65 8.77
CA PRO A 57 -11.47 11.99 8.42
C PRO A 57 -12.20 10.81 7.77
N ARG A 58 -13.50 10.67 8.06
CA ARG A 58 -14.35 9.67 7.41
C ARG A 58 -14.66 10.14 5.98
N GLY A 59 -14.47 9.25 5.00
CA GLY A 59 -14.88 9.44 3.62
C GLY A 59 -16.03 8.50 3.24
N GLU A 60 -16.65 8.72 2.08
CA GLU A 60 -17.71 7.83 1.54
C GLU A 60 -17.18 6.42 1.30
N ASN A 61 -16.00 6.32 0.69
CA ASN A 61 -15.26 5.07 0.54
C ASN A 61 -14.10 5.04 1.53
N ALA A 62 -14.10 4.07 2.44
CA ALA A 62 -13.06 3.92 3.44
C ALA A 62 -12.24 2.65 3.20
N LYS A 63 -10.97 2.70 3.57
CA LYS A 63 -10.14 1.53 3.82
C LYS A 63 -9.69 1.51 5.26
N THR A 64 -9.53 0.31 5.80
CA THR A 64 -9.01 0.09 7.14
C THR A 64 -7.75 -0.76 7.06
N SER A 65 -6.68 -0.30 7.70
CA SER A 65 -5.42 -1.02 7.80
C SER A 65 -5.22 -1.55 9.23
N LEU A 66 -4.74 -2.78 9.34
CA LEU A 66 -4.36 -3.39 10.60
C LEU A 66 -3.13 -4.29 10.47
N VAL A 67 -2.53 -4.59 11.60
CA VAL A 67 -1.50 -5.61 11.75
C VAL A 67 -2.02 -6.66 12.71
N PHE A 68 -1.93 -7.94 12.36
CA PHE A 68 -2.26 -9.02 13.28
C PHE A 68 -1.23 -10.14 13.24
N ALA A 69 -1.20 -10.95 14.29
CA ALA A 69 -0.44 -12.19 14.32
C ALA A 69 -1.37 -13.34 14.67
N THR A 70 -1.09 -14.51 14.11
CA THR A 70 -1.87 -15.72 14.37
C THR A 70 -1.13 -16.64 15.34
N PRO A 71 -1.85 -17.53 16.04
CA PRO A 71 -1.23 -18.70 16.64
C PRO A 71 -0.46 -19.51 15.60
N HIS A 72 0.65 -20.12 16.00
CA HIS A 72 1.45 -20.97 15.10
C HIS A 72 0.86 -22.39 15.02
N SER A 73 -0.29 -22.50 14.37
CA SER A 73 -1.00 -23.77 14.16
C SER A 73 -1.63 -23.83 12.76
N PRO A 74 -1.83 -25.03 12.19
CA PRO A 74 -2.52 -25.19 10.92
C PRO A 74 -3.89 -24.50 10.93
N GLY A 75 -4.23 -23.84 9.81
CA GLY A 75 -5.52 -23.15 9.64
C GLY A 75 -5.69 -21.83 10.42
N ALA A 76 -4.71 -21.40 11.23
CA ALA A 76 -4.86 -20.19 12.03
C ALA A 76 -5.07 -18.91 11.19
N LEU A 77 -4.35 -18.77 10.08
CA LEU A 77 -4.56 -17.66 9.14
C LEU A 77 -5.92 -17.74 8.46
N TYR A 78 -6.30 -18.93 7.99
CA TYR A 78 -7.62 -19.16 7.37
C TYR A 78 -8.76 -18.75 8.32
N GLY A 79 -8.70 -19.17 9.59
CA GLY A 79 -9.71 -18.80 10.58
C GLY A 79 -9.79 -17.28 10.83
N CYS A 80 -8.66 -16.57 10.80
CA CYS A 80 -8.65 -15.12 10.94
C CYS A 80 -9.22 -14.41 9.70
N LEU A 81 -8.84 -14.84 8.49
CA LEU A 81 -9.38 -14.28 7.25
C LEU A 81 -10.87 -14.62 7.07
N GLY A 82 -11.31 -15.77 7.59
CA GLY A 82 -12.70 -16.19 7.60
C GLY A 82 -13.63 -15.19 8.29
N GLU A 83 -13.16 -14.43 9.28
CA GLU A 83 -13.97 -13.41 9.95
C GLU A 83 -14.35 -12.23 9.04
N PHE A 84 -13.54 -11.95 8.01
CA PHE A 84 -13.86 -10.97 6.98
C PHE A 84 -14.74 -11.60 5.90
N ALA A 85 -14.41 -12.82 5.47
CA ALA A 85 -15.10 -13.51 4.39
C ALA A 85 -16.58 -13.80 4.70
N THR A 86 -16.91 -14.23 5.92
CA THR A 86 -18.30 -14.51 6.34
C THR A 86 -19.19 -13.28 6.37
N ARG A 87 -18.59 -12.09 6.32
CA ARG A 87 -19.26 -10.78 6.34
C ARG A 87 -19.14 -10.04 5.01
N SER A 88 -18.67 -10.71 3.96
CA SER A 88 -18.45 -10.14 2.63
C SER A 88 -17.57 -8.88 2.61
N ILE A 89 -16.58 -8.83 3.51
CA ILE A 89 -15.63 -7.72 3.58
C ILE A 89 -14.48 -7.99 2.62
N ASN A 90 -14.29 -7.11 1.65
CA ASN A 90 -13.25 -7.24 0.65
C ASN A 90 -11.87 -6.87 1.21
N LEU A 91 -10.89 -7.74 0.98
CA LEU A 91 -9.50 -7.49 1.36
C LEU A 91 -8.73 -6.92 0.17
N THR A 92 -7.99 -5.83 0.38
CA THR A 92 -7.23 -5.15 -0.68
C THR A 92 -5.72 -5.22 -0.51
N LYS A 93 -5.25 -5.75 0.62
CA LYS A 93 -3.85 -6.07 0.88
C LYS A 93 -3.78 -7.19 1.91
N LEU A 94 -2.92 -8.17 1.67
CA LEU A 94 -2.50 -9.14 2.67
C LEU A 94 -1.01 -9.43 2.47
N GLU A 95 -0.19 -9.08 3.44
CA GLU A 95 1.26 -9.25 3.35
C GLU A 95 1.83 -9.81 4.65
N SER A 96 2.55 -10.93 4.55
CA SER A 96 3.23 -11.52 5.69
C SER A 96 4.63 -10.94 5.86
N ARG A 97 5.04 -10.69 7.11
CA ARG A 97 6.38 -10.27 7.49
C ARG A 97 6.86 -11.09 8.69
N PRO A 98 8.12 -11.56 8.71
CA PRO A 98 8.66 -12.27 9.86
C PRO A 98 8.74 -11.34 11.09
N ARG A 99 8.39 -11.85 12.27
CA ARG A 99 8.48 -11.12 13.52
C ARG A 99 9.95 -11.01 13.94
N ARG A 100 10.43 -9.77 14.11
CA ARG A 100 11.81 -9.48 14.54
C ARG A 100 12.27 -10.27 15.78
N ASN A 101 11.39 -10.47 16.76
CA ASN A 101 11.76 -11.04 18.06
C ASN A 101 11.38 -12.53 18.23
N ARG A 102 10.79 -13.14 17.20
CA ARG A 102 10.36 -14.55 17.25
C ARG A 102 10.52 -15.18 15.86
N PRO A 103 11.63 -15.91 15.62
CA PRO A 103 11.84 -16.62 14.36
C PRO A 103 10.64 -17.49 14.01
N TRP A 104 10.32 -17.58 12.72
CA TRP A 104 9.23 -18.41 12.17
C TRP A 104 7.81 -18.02 12.60
N GLN A 105 7.65 -16.91 13.33
CA GLN A 105 6.36 -16.29 13.57
C GLN A 105 6.18 -15.09 12.65
N TYR A 106 4.97 -14.89 12.16
CA TYR A 106 4.66 -13.85 11.19
C TYR A 106 3.69 -12.83 11.80
N VAL A 107 3.82 -11.59 11.35
CA VAL A 107 2.76 -10.59 11.41
C VAL A 107 2.22 -10.39 10.01
N PHE A 108 0.93 -10.10 9.92
CA PHE A 108 0.21 -9.88 8.68
C PHE A 108 -0.26 -8.44 8.66
N TYR A 109 0.14 -7.71 7.62
CA TYR A 109 -0.42 -6.42 7.28
C TYR A 109 -1.64 -6.67 6.39
N LEU A 110 -2.79 -6.17 6.81
CA LEU A 110 -4.05 -6.37 6.12
C LEU A 110 -4.73 -5.03 5.91
N ASP A 111 -5.18 -4.79 4.67
CA ASP A 111 -6.08 -3.69 4.34
C ASP A 111 -7.41 -4.28 3.87
N PHE A 112 -8.52 -3.72 4.31
CA PHE A 112 -9.86 -4.09 3.86
C PHE A 112 -10.71 -2.86 3.53
N GLU A 113 -11.76 -3.06 2.73
CA GLU A 113 -12.74 -2.03 2.38
C GLU A 113 -13.79 -1.87 3.48
N GLY A 114 -14.01 -0.62 3.91
CA GLY A 114 -14.90 -0.28 5.01
C GLY A 114 -14.21 0.48 6.13
N HIS A 115 -15.01 1.13 6.96
CA HIS A 115 -14.58 1.85 8.15
C HIS A 115 -14.70 0.96 9.39
N TRP A 116 -13.78 1.07 10.36
CA TRP A 116 -13.77 0.21 11.55
C TRP A 116 -15.06 0.30 12.39
N GLN A 117 -15.80 1.40 12.28
CA GLN A 117 -17.08 1.66 12.95
C GLN A 117 -18.30 1.15 12.18
N ASP A 118 -18.15 0.69 10.94
CA ASP A 118 -19.25 0.07 10.20
C ASP A 118 -19.59 -1.26 10.88
N GLU A 119 -20.87 -1.58 11.03
CA GLU A 119 -21.33 -2.72 11.82
C GLU A 119 -20.60 -4.03 11.44
N ALA A 120 -20.59 -4.38 10.15
CA ALA A 120 -19.92 -5.59 9.66
C ALA A 120 -18.41 -5.59 9.97
N CYS A 121 -17.74 -4.45 9.79
CA CYS A 121 -16.31 -4.30 10.01
C CYS A 121 -15.95 -4.39 11.49
N SER A 122 -16.72 -3.72 12.35
CA SER A 122 -16.58 -3.78 13.81
C SER A 122 -16.72 -5.22 14.32
N GLN A 123 -17.76 -5.94 13.86
CA GLN A 123 -17.96 -7.34 14.23
C GLN A 123 -16.84 -8.27 13.74
N ALA A 124 -16.29 -8.01 12.55
CA ALA A 124 -15.13 -8.75 12.03
C ALA A 124 -13.88 -8.50 12.90
N LEU A 125 -13.62 -7.24 13.28
CA LEU A 125 -12.49 -6.87 14.13
C LEU A 125 -12.60 -7.48 15.54
N LEU A 126 -13.79 -7.47 16.14
CA LEU A 126 -14.04 -8.13 17.44
C LEU A 126 -13.82 -9.64 17.36
N SER A 127 -14.27 -10.28 16.29
CA SER A 127 -14.09 -11.72 16.09
C SER A 127 -12.62 -12.06 15.82
N LEU A 128 -11.91 -11.20 15.09
CA LEU A 128 -10.47 -11.32 14.85
C LEU A 128 -9.69 -11.22 16.17
N LEU A 129 -10.05 -10.29 17.06
CA LEU A 129 -9.41 -10.15 18.39
C LEU A 129 -9.47 -11.43 19.22
N ASN A 130 -10.54 -12.23 19.08
CA ASN A 130 -10.69 -13.50 19.79
C ASN A 130 -9.83 -14.64 19.19
N ARG A 131 -9.49 -14.58 17.90
CA ARG A 131 -8.73 -15.64 17.21
C ARG A 131 -7.24 -15.34 17.08
N ALA A 132 -6.91 -14.07 16.87
CA ALA A 132 -5.55 -13.64 16.65
C ALA A 132 -4.78 -13.61 17.97
N ALA A 133 -3.48 -13.93 17.91
CA ALA A 133 -2.57 -13.78 19.05
C ALA A 133 -2.26 -12.30 19.35
N PHE A 134 -2.49 -11.42 18.38
CA PHE A 134 -2.26 -9.98 18.48
C PHE A 134 -3.02 -9.29 17.35
N VAL A 135 -3.62 -8.13 17.64
CA VAL A 135 -4.19 -7.23 16.63
C VAL A 135 -3.83 -5.80 17.00
N LYS A 136 -3.44 -5.01 16.01
CA LYS A 136 -3.26 -3.57 16.10
C LYS A 136 -3.95 -2.91 14.93
N LEU A 137 -5.01 -2.16 15.22
CA LEU A 137 -5.62 -1.26 14.26
C LEU A 137 -4.65 -0.11 13.95
N LEU A 138 -4.37 0.14 12.68
CA LEU A 138 -3.54 1.27 12.24
C LEU A 138 -4.40 2.50 11.90
N GLY A 139 -5.64 2.28 11.50
CA GLY A 139 -6.64 3.32 11.28
C GLY A 139 -7.57 3.00 10.11
N SER A 140 -8.69 3.73 10.04
CA SER A 140 -9.54 3.81 8.86
C SER A 140 -9.41 5.18 8.24
N PHE A 141 -9.33 5.24 6.91
CA PHE A 141 -9.05 6.45 6.15
C PHE A 141 -9.76 6.39 4.79
N PRO A 142 -9.99 7.55 4.13
CA PRO A 142 -10.60 7.58 2.80
C PRO A 142 -9.76 6.79 1.80
N ALA A 143 -10.42 6.00 0.96
CA ALA A 143 -9.75 5.28 -0.11
C ALA A 143 -9.16 6.28 -1.12
N ALA A 144 -7.93 6.01 -1.58
CA ALA A 144 -7.35 6.77 -2.68
C ALA A 144 -8.13 6.50 -3.97
N VAL A 145 -8.29 7.54 -4.80
CA VAL A 145 -8.82 7.40 -6.16
C VAL A 145 -7.88 6.48 -6.93
N GLN A 146 -8.43 5.41 -7.50
CA GLN A 146 -7.66 4.55 -8.39
C GLN A 146 -7.57 5.22 -9.76
N PRO A 147 -6.39 5.23 -10.41
CA PRO A 147 -6.29 5.71 -11.77
C PRO A 147 -7.21 4.87 -12.68
N GLU A 148 -7.98 5.54 -13.54
CA GLU A 148 -8.77 4.85 -14.56
C GLU A 148 -7.81 4.12 -15.51
N ILE A 149 -7.98 2.80 -15.60
CA ILE A 149 -7.23 1.99 -16.56
C ILE A 149 -8.07 1.95 -17.83
N GLU A 150 -7.70 2.73 -18.84
CA GLU A 150 -8.16 2.48 -20.20
C GLU A 150 -7.55 1.15 -20.65
N ILE A 151 -8.28 0.05 -20.42
CA ILE A 151 -7.97 -1.23 -21.04
C ILE A 151 -8.38 -1.10 -22.50
N ASN A 152 -7.49 -0.55 -23.33
CA ASN A 152 -7.60 -0.64 -24.77
C ASN A 152 -7.39 -2.12 -25.16
N GLY A 153 -8.48 -2.87 -25.12
CA GLY A 153 -8.70 -4.08 -25.91
C GLY A 153 -7.55 -5.07 -25.97
N GLN A 154 -7.00 -5.51 -24.84
CA GLN A 154 -6.33 -6.80 -24.75
C GLN A 154 -6.35 -7.30 -23.31
N GLY A 155 -7.35 -8.13 -23.02
CA GLY A 155 -7.35 -8.97 -21.84
C GLY A 155 -6.17 -9.92 -21.90
N ALA A 156 -5.17 -9.68 -21.06
CA ALA A 156 -4.24 -10.70 -20.63
C ALA A 156 -4.03 -10.50 -19.14
N LEU A 157 -4.88 -11.21 -18.39
CA LEU A 157 -4.60 -11.79 -17.08
C LEU A 157 -3.12 -11.64 -16.67
N LEU A 158 -2.87 -10.83 -15.65
CA LEU A 158 -1.75 -11.05 -14.74
C LEU A 158 -2.06 -12.34 -13.96
N GLN A 159 -1.81 -13.49 -14.59
CA GLN A 159 -1.59 -14.75 -13.89
C GLN A 159 -0.16 -14.69 -13.34
N ILE A 160 -0.05 -14.74 -12.02
CA ILE A 160 1.16 -15.18 -11.31
C ILE A 160 1.04 -16.70 -11.17
#